data_AF-A0A834ESR8-F1
#
_entry.id   AF-A0A834ESR8-F1
#
_cell.length_a   1.000
_cell.length_b   1.000
_cell.length_c   1.000
_cell.angle_alpha   90.00
_cell.angle_beta   90.00
_cell.angle_gamma   90.00
#
_symmetry.space_group_name_H-M   'P 1'
#
loop_
_entity.id
_entity.type
_entity.pdbx_description
1 polymer ?
#
loop_
_entity_poly.entity_id
_entity_poly.type
_entity_poly.pdbx_seq_one_letter_code
_entity_poly.pdbx_strand_id
1 'polypeptide(L)'
;MHVPEGDTVIELQQTLAQKDQALDKLEQSLRLMEEASFDGTFLWKITNVTRRCRESASGRTVSLFSPAFYTAKYGYKLCLRLYLNGDGTGKRTHLSLFIVIMKGEYDALLPWPFRNKVTFMLLDQNNREHAIDAFRPDLTSVSFQRPQSETNVASGCPLFFPLSRLQSPKHAYVKDDTMFLKCIVETSA
;
A
#
# COMPACT_ATOMS: atom_id res chain seq x y z
N MET A 1 -30.61 18.89 -44.29
CA MET A 1 -29.33 19.18 -43.61
C MET A 1 -28.60 17.86 -43.52
N HIS A 2 -27.61 17.62 -44.38
CA HIS A 2 -26.86 16.36 -44.44
C HIS A 2 -25.69 16.52 -43.46
N VAL A 3 -25.70 15.77 -42.36
CA VAL A 3 -24.53 15.73 -41.46
C VAL A 3 -23.42 15.03 -42.24
N PRO A 4 -22.24 15.65 -42.42
CA PRO A 4 -21.16 15.00 -43.17
C PRO A 4 -20.76 13.71 -42.45
N GLU A 5 -20.73 12.57 -43.16
CA GLU A 5 -20.31 11.28 -42.58
C GLU A 5 -18.97 11.35 -41.84
N GLY A 6 -18.08 12.27 -42.23
CA GLY A 6 -16.81 12.53 -41.55
C GLY A 6 -16.95 13.04 -40.11
N ASP A 7 -17.97 13.84 -39.80
CA ASP A 7 -18.19 14.37 -38.45
C ASP A 7 -18.65 13.25 -37.50
N THR A 8 -19.49 12.33 -37.99
CA THR A 8 -19.97 11.17 -37.23
C THR A 8 -18.85 10.16 -36.97
N VAL A 9 -17.94 9.95 -37.91
CA VAL A 9 -16.78 9.05 -37.72
C VAL A 9 -15.84 9.58 -36.63
N ILE A 10 -15.58 10.89 -36.60
CA ILE A 10 -14.72 11.51 -35.57
C ILE A 10 -15.36 11.40 -34.18
N GLU A 11 -16.67 11.64 -34.06
CA GLU A 11 -17.40 11.54 -32.79
C GLU A 11 -17.39 10.10 -32.23
N LEU A 12 -17.55 9.10 -33.12
CA LEU A 12 -17.46 7.69 -32.75
C LEU A 12 -16.05 7.31 -32.28
N GLN A 13 -15.00 7.79 -32.95
CA GLN A 13 -13.61 7.56 -32.53
C GLN A 13 -13.31 8.17 -31.16
N GLN A 14 -13.78 9.40 -30.90
CA GLN A 14 -13.63 10.04 -29.59
C GLN A 14 -14.36 9.26 -28.49
N THR A 15 -15.58 8.81 -28.78
CA THR A 15 -16.38 8.01 -27.84
C THR A 15 -15.70 6.68 -27.54
N LEU A 16 -15.14 6.01 -28.55
CA LEU A 16 -14.40 4.75 -28.37
C LEU A 16 -13.18 4.95 -27.48
N ALA A 17 -12.37 5.98 -27.74
CA ALA A 17 -11.20 6.29 -26.91
C ALA A 17 -11.55 6.60 -25.45
N GLN A 18 -12.66 7.30 -25.20
CA GLN A 18 -13.17 7.54 -23.85
C GLN A 18 -13.61 6.25 -23.15
N LYS A 19 -14.28 5.34 -23.89
CA LYS A 19 -14.70 4.04 -23.37
C LYS A 19 -13.51 3.14 -23.06
N ASP A 20 -12.50 3.10 -23.93
CA ASP A 20 -11.27 2.33 -23.69
C ASP A 20 -10.56 2.83 -22.42
N GLN A 21 -10.45 4.15 -22.24
CA GLN A 21 -9.89 4.72 -21.02
C GLN A 21 -10.72 4.38 -19.76
N ALA A 22 -12.05 4.32 -19.88
CA ALA A 22 -12.92 3.93 -18.77
C ALA A 22 -12.78 2.44 -18.42
N LEU A 23 -12.63 1.57 -19.43
CA LEU A 23 -12.38 0.15 -19.26
C LEU A 23 -11.04 -0.09 -18.56
N ASP A 24 -9.97 0.59 -18.98
CA ASP A 24 -8.65 0.50 -18.33
C ASP A 24 -8.73 0.85 -16.84
N LYS A 25 -9.48 1.91 -16.49
CA LYS A 25 -9.69 2.31 -15.09
C LYS A 25 -10.49 1.27 -14.31
N LEU A 26 -11.50 0.68 -14.93
CA LEU A 26 -12.32 -0.35 -14.30
C LEU A 26 -11.49 -1.62 -14.04
N GLU A 27 -10.69 -2.05 -15.02
CA GLU A 27 -9.78 -3.19 -14.86
C GLU A 27 -8.77 -2.95 -13.73
N GLN A 28 -8.20 -1.75 -13.63
CA GLN A 28 -7.32 -1.39 -12.52
C GLN A 28 -8.04 -1.45 -11.18
N SER A 29 -9.25 -0.90 -11.09
CA SER A 29 -10.05 -0.95 -9.86
C SER A 29 -10.40 -2.39 -9.46
N LEU A 30 -10.70 -3.25 -10.44
CA LEU A 30 -11.02 -4.65 -10.19
C LEU A 30 -9.82 -5.39 -9.61
N ARG A 31 -8.63 -5.21 -10.20
CA ARG A 31 -7.38 -5.80 -9.67
C ARG A 31 -7.09 -5.36 -8.25
N LEU A 32 -7.28 -4.07 -7.94
CA LEU A 32 -7.09 -3.56 -6.57
C LEU A 32 -8.10 -4.17 -5.58
N MET A 33 -9.33 -4.47 -6.04
CA MET A 33 -10.34 -5.13 -5.23
C MET A 33 -10.04 -6.61 -4.99
N GLU A 34 -9.48 -7.30 -5.98
CA GLU A 34 -9.03 -8.70 -5.85
C GLU A 34 -7.89 -8.85 -4.83
N GLU A 35 -7.06 -7.81 -4.66
CA GLU A 35 -5.98 -7.79 -3.67
C GLU A 35 -6.46 -7.39 -2.25
N ALA A 36 -7.71 -6.96 -2.08
CA ALA A 36 -8.23 -6.54 -0.79
C ALA A 36 -8.41 -7.72 0.18
N SER A 37 -7.92 -7.56 1.40
CA SER A 37 -8.20 -8.49 2.51
C SER A 37 -9.20 -7.88 3.50
N PHE A 38 -9.93 -8.73 4.24
CA PHE A 38 -10.98 -8.35 5.17
C PHE A 38 -10.86 -9.01 6.55
N ASP A 39 -9.68 -9.51 6.91
CA ASP A 39 -9.42 -10.22 8.18
C ASP A 39 -8.35 -9.54 9.04
N GLY A 40 -7.93 -8.32 8.66
CA GLY A 40 -6.84 -7.60 9.31
C GLY A 40 -5.44 -8.07 8.91
N THR A 41 -5.31 -9.11 8.09
CA THR A 41 -4.03 -9.57 7.53
C THR A 41 -3.92 -9.18 6.07
N PHE A 42 -2.80 -8.59 5.68
CA PHE A 42 -2.54 -8.18 4.30
C PHE A 42 -1.15 -8.61 3.85
N LEU A 43 -1.07 -9.20 2.65
CA LEU A 43 0.17 -9.63 2.02
C LEU A 43 0.41 -8.83 0.75
N TRP A 44 1.44 -7.99 0.76
CA TRP A 44 1.79 -7.13 -0.35
C TRP A 44 2.98 -7.69 -1.13
N LYS A 45 2.73 -8.10 -2.37
CA LYS A 45 3.76 -8.49 -3.33
C LYS A 45 4.29 -7.25 -4.05
N ILE A 46 5.60 -7.04 -3.99
CA ILE A 46 6.26 -5.94 -4.71
C ILE A 46 7.22 -6.55 -5.71
N THR A 47 6.94 -6.36 -7.00
CA THR A 47 7.78 -6.78 -8.12
C THR A 47 8.67 -5.63 -8.60
N ASN A 48 9.68 -5.98 -9.40
CA ASN A 48 10.64 -5.05 -9.98
C ASN A 48 11.41 -4.27 -8.90
N VAL A 49 11.77 -4.95 -7.80
CA VAL A 49 12.38 -4.35 -6.61
C VAL A 49 13.62 -3.55 -6.98
N THR A 50 14.49 -4.12 -7.82
CA THR A 50 15.74 -3.49 -8.27
C THR A 50 15.46 -2.15 -8.96
N ARG A 51 14.49 -2.12 -9.88
CA ARG A 51 14.09 -0.89 -10.58
C ARG A 51 13.49 0.13 -9.61
N ARG A 52 12.55 -0.29 -8.76
CA ARG A 52 11.86 0.59 -7.81
C ARG A 52 12.81 1.17 -6.76
N CYS A 53 13.81 0.41 -6.31
CA CYS A 53 14.88 0.90 -5.43
C CYS A 53 15.70 1.99 -6.13
N ARG A 54 16.10 1.81 -7.39
CA ARG A 54 16.82 2.84 -8.16
C ARG A 54 15.96 4.11 -8.35
N GLU A 55 14.67 3.93 -8.64
CA GLU A 55 13.69 5.03 -8.75
C GLU A 55 13.55 5.83 -7.46
N SER A 56 13.52 5.14 -6.31
CA SER A 56 13.46 5.78 -5.00
C SER A 56 14.79 6.46 -4.65
N ALA A 57 15.93 5.85 -4.98
CA ALA A 57 17.25 6.42 -4.78
C ALA A 57 17.48 7.70 -5.59
N SER A 58 16.97 7.76 -6.82
CA SER A 58 17.03 8.96 -7.66
C SER A 58 15.96 10.01 -7.33
N GLY A 59 15.06 9.74 -6.38
CA GLY A 59 13.94 10.62 -6.03
C GLY A 59 12.80 10.67 -7.05
N ARG A 60 12.82 9.83 -8.09
CA ARG A 60 11.78 9.77 -9.13
C ARG A 60 10.47 9.19 -8.61
N THR A 61 10.55 8.21 -7.72
CA THR A 61 9.38 7.65 -7.02
C THR A 61 9.73 7.42 -5.56
N VAL A 62 9.36 8.39 -4.72
CA VAL A 62 9.81 8.44 -3.33
C VAL A 62 9.20 7.33 -2.47
N SER A 63 7.89 7.08 -2.63
CA SER A 63 7.16 6.07 -1.86
C SER A 63 6.15 5.31 -2.72
N LEU A 64 5.78 4.12 -2.27
CA LEU A 64 4.74 3.27 -2.84
C LEU A 64 3.56 3.17 -1.87
N PHE A 65 2.35 3.12 -2.39
CA PHE A 65 1.15 2.77 -1.63
C PHE A 65 0.67 1.37 -2.03
N SER A 66 0.25 0.59 -1.06
CA SER A 66 -0.43 -0.67 -1.31
C SER A 66 -1.89 -0.45 -1.70
N PRO A 67 -2.56 -1.46 -2.29
CA PRO A 67 -4.01 -1.56 -2.25
C PRO A 67 -4.54 -1.42 -0.82
N ALA A 68 -5.82 -1.05 -0.72
CA ALA A 68 -6.50 -1.00 0.56
C ALA A 68 -6.84 -2.41 1.05
N PHE A 69 -6.80 -2.60 2.36
CA PHE A 69 -7.27 -3.79 3.06
C PHE A 69 -8.05 -3.36 4.31
N TYR A 70 -8.73 -4.31 4.92
CA TYR A 70 -9.70 -4.05 5.98
C TYR A 70 -9.50 -4.99 7.16
N THR A 71 -9.85 -4.50 8.35
CA THR A 71 -9.86 -5.33 9.56
C THR A 71 -11.04 -6.30 9.60
N ALA A 72 -12.13 -5.98 8.90
CA ALA A 72 -13.35 -6.78 8.76
C ALA A 72 -14.09 -6.33 7.50
N LYS A 73 -15.11 -7.08 7.05
CA LYS A 73 -16.00 -6.66 5.95
C LYS A 73 -16.56 -5.23 6.11
N TYR A 74 -16.84 -4.84 7.35
CA TYR A 74 -17.34 -3.52 7.75
C TYR A 74 -16.38 -2.81 8.72
N GLY A 75 -15.09 -3.19 8.69
CA GLY A 75 -14.05 -2.69 9.60
C GLY A 75 -13.31 -1.46 9.08
N TYR A 76 -12.19 -1.15 9.73
CA TYR A 76 -11.33 -0.02 9.33
C TYR A 76 -10.74 -0.27 7.94
N LYS A 77 -10.67 0.78 7.12
CA LYS A 77 -9.96 0.77 5.83
C LYS A 77 -8.53 1.24 6.03
N LEU A 78 -7.58 0.46 5.53
CA LEU A 78 -6.15 0.64 5.78
C LEU A 78 -5.37 0.47 4.48
N CYS A 79 -4.21 1.12 4.37
CA CYS A 79 -3.20 0.75 3.38
C CYS A 79 -1.80 0.91 3.96
N LEU A 80 -0.79 0.40 3.25
CA LEU A 80 0.61 0.54 3.61
C LEU A 80 1.28 1.59 2.73
N ARG A 81 2.23 2.31 3.31
CA ARG A 81 3.14 3.21 2.60
C ARG A 81 4.58 2.77 2.82
N LEU A 82 5.29 2.48 1.73
CA LEU A 82 6.66 2.00 1.75
C LEU A 82 7.60 3.00 1.09
N TYR A 83 8.73 3.28 1.74
CA TYR A 83 9.85 4.02 1.18
C TYR A 83 11.03 3.06 0.99
N LEU A 84 11.30 2.72 -0.26
CA LEU A 84 12.37 1.78 -0.62
C LEU A 84 13.78 2.33 -0.39
N ASN A 85 13.93 3.66 -0.28
CA ASN A 85 15.18 4.32 0.06
C ASN A 85 15.07 5.12 1.38
N GLY A 86 14.13 4.73 2.24
CA GLY A 86 13.93 5.28 3.58
C GLY A 86 13.31 6.67 3.65
N ASP A 87 12.78 6.99 4.82
CA ASP A 87 12.16 8.26 5.19
C ASP A 87 12.57 8.69 6.61
N GLY A 88 12.51 9.99 6.89
CA GLY A 88 12.86 10.53 8.21
C GLY A 88 14.25 10.10 8.70
N THR A 89 14.32 9.51 9.89
CA THR A 89 15.57 9.02 10.50
C THR A 89 16.18 7.83 9.78
N GLY A 90 15.40 7.09 8.97
CA GLY A 90 15.87 5.94 8.18
C GLY A 90 16.26 6.27 6.74
N LYS A 91 16.19 7.54 6.34
CA LYS A 91 16.49 7.98 4.99
C LYS A 91 17.86 7.47 4.50
N ARG A 92 17.87 6.81 3.34
CA ARG A 92 19.04 6.20 2.67
C ARG A 92 19.73 5.07 3.42
N THR A 93 19.20 4.62 4.56
CA THR A 93 19.82 3.56 5.37
C THR A 93 18.91 2.37 5.61
N HIS A 94 17.60 2.61 5.69
CA HIS A 94 16.59 1.60 5.96
C HIS A 94 15.46 1.65 4.94
N LEU A 95 14.76 0.54 4.75
CA LEU A 95 13.37 0.55 4.33
C LEU A 95 12.56 1.20 5.45
N SER A 96 11.65 2.10 5.09
CA SER A 96 10.69 2.70 6.02
C SER A 96 9.28 2.28 5.64
N LEU A 97 8.55 1.72 6.60
CA LEU A 97 7.24 1.13 6.37
C LEU A 97 6.22 1.70 7.35
N PHE A 98 5.10 2.15 6.82
CA PHE A 98 4.06 2.84 7.58
C PHE A 98 2.68 2.26 7.25
N ILE A 99 1.78 2.31 8.22
CA ILE A 99 0.35 2.09 8.03
C ILE A 99 -0.33 3.45 7.85
N VAL A 100 -1.38 3.45 7.05
CA VAL A 100 -2.23 4.61 6.79
C VAL A 100 -3.67 4.20 7.12
N ILE A 101 -4.31 4.96 8.00
CA ILE A 101 -5.75 4.87 8.18
C ILE A 101 -6.42 5.68 7.08
N MET A 102 -7.27 5.02 6.31
CA MET A 102 -8.05 5.61 5.24
C MET A 102 -9.48 5.82 5.72
N LYS A 103 -10.18 6.80 5.14
CA LYS A 103 -11.60 6.98 5.36
C LYS A 103 -12.38 5.77 4.84
N GLY A 104 -13.14 5.13 5.72
CA GLY A 104 -14.00 3.99 5.43
C GLY A 104 -15.49 4.35 5.45
N GLU A 105 -16.28 3.58 4.71
CA GLU A 105 -17.75 3.76 4.64
C GLU A 105 -18.43 3.57 6.00
N TYR A 106 -17.85 2.72 6.86
CA TYR A 106 -18.44 2.34 8.15
C TYR A 106 -17.78 3.04 9.35
N ASP A 107 -16.93 4.05 9.13
CA ASP A 107 -16.17 4.74 10.19
C ASP A 107 -17.06 5.31 11.31
N ALA A 108 -18.33 5.62 11.01
CA ALA A 108 -19.30 6.10 11.99
C ALA A 108 -19.68 5.06 13.06
N LEU A 109 -19.47 3.77 12.78
CA LEU A 109 -19.83 2.65 13.64
C LEU A 109 -18.63 2.07 14.41
N LEU A 110 -17.42 2.51 14.06
CA LEU A 110 -16.18 1.97 14.62
C LEU A 110 -15.72 2.80 15.83
N PRO A 111 -15.05 2.17 16.81
CA PRO A 111 -14.47 2.91 17.92
C PRO A 111 -13.29 3.78 17.46
N TRP A 112 -13.13 4.96 18.07
CA TRP A 112 -12.01 5.86 17.80
C TRP A 112 -11.38 6.37 19.10
N PRO A 113 -10.07 6.71 19.11
CA PRO A 113 -9.08 6.47 18.04
C PRO A 113 -8.83 4.97 17.78
N PHE A 114 -8.23 4.63 16.63
CA PHE A 114 -7.80 3.28 16.28
C PHE A 114 -6.74 2.78 17.26
N ARG A 115 -6.90 1.56 17.79
CA ARG A 115 -6.08 1.03 18.92
C ARG A 115 -5.42 -0.33 18.65
N ASN A 116 -5.75 -0.94 17.52
CA ASN A 116 -5.36 -2.31 17.21
C ASN A 116 -3.85 -2.38 17.02
N LYS A 117 -3.20 -3.42 17.59
CA LYS A 117 -1.76 -3.62 17.42
C LYS A 117 -1.47 -3.89 15.95
N VAL A 118 -0.45 -3.22 15.42
CA VAL A 118 0.00 -3.38 14.04
C VAL A 118 1.33 -4.12 14.06
N THR A 119 1.44 -5.18 13.26
CA THR A 119 2.68 -5.95 13.09
C THR A 119 3.05 -5.94 11.61
N PHE A 120 4.26 -5.50 11.31
CA PHE A 120 4.86 -5.56 9.98
C PHE A 120 5.86 -6.70 9.90
N MET A 121 5.94 -7.32 8.72
CA MET A 121 6.92 -8.35 8.44
C MET A 121 7.48 -8.17 7.03
N LEU A 122 8.80 -8.27 6.89
CA LEU A 122 9.47 -8.53 5.62
C LEU A 122 9.76 -10.03 5.56
N LEU A 123 9.11 -10.71 4.63
CA LEU A 123 9.18 -12.17 4.57
C LEU A 123 10.46 -12.64 3.88
N ASP A 124 11.14 -13.57 4.52
CA ASP A 124 12.20 -14.37 3.91
C ASP A 124 11.55 -15.52 3.12
N GLN A 125 11.78 -15.54 1.80
CA GLN A 125 11.13 -16.50 0.90
C GLN A 125 11.69 -17.92 0.98
N ASN A 126 12.76 -18.15 1.75
CA ASN A 126 13.24 -19.48 2.12
C ASN A 126 12.72 -19.90 3.50
N ASN A 127 11.78 -19.14 4.07
CA ASN A 127 11.15 -19.38 5.36
C ASN A 127 12.15 -19.53 6.51
N ARG A 128 13.27 -18.78 6.46
CA ARG A 128 14.28 -18.77 7.52
C ARG A 128 13.84 -17.89 8.68
N GLU A 129 14.23 -16.62 8.63
CA GLU A 129 13.91 -15.62 9.65
C GLU A 129 13.27 -14.43 8.94
N HIS A 130 12.06 -14.09 9.34
CA HIS A 130 11.39 -12.88 8.87
C HIS A 130 11.85 -11.69 9.71
N ALA A 131 12.01 -10.52 9.09
CA ALA A 131 12.19 -9.30 9.87
C ALA A 131 10.81 -8.81 10.33
N ILE A 132 10.63 -8.64 11.64
CA ILE A 132 9.34 -8.34 12.26
C ILE A 132 9.50 -7.09 13.11
N ASP A 133 8.55 -6.17 13.00
CA ASP A 133 8.42 -5.04 13.91
C ASP A 133 6.93 -4.81 14.21
N ALA A 134 6.61 -4.39 15.43
CA ALA A 134 5.24 -4.21 15.87
C ALA A 134 5.10 -3.05 16.82
N PHE A 135 3.97 -2.35 16.73
CA PHE A 135 3.67 -1.23 17.61
C PHE A 135 2.17 -1.20 17.95
N ARG A 136 1.88 -0.54 19.08
CA ARG A 136 0.52 -0.12 19.41
C ARG A 136 0.36 1.36 19.04
N PRO A 137 -0.77 1.74 18.41
CA PRO A 137 -1.07 3.12 18.08
C PRO A 137 -0.94 4.07 19.29
N ASP A 138 -0.31 5.22 19.09
CA ASP A 138 -0.35 6.34 20.04
C ASP A 138 -1.70 7.04 19.93
N LEU A 139 -2.53 6.91 20.97
CA LEU A 139 -3.90 7.43 20.97
C LEU A 139 -3.98 8.96 20.91
N THR A 140 -2.88 9.66 21.16
CA THR A 140 -2.80 11.13 21.06
C THR A 140 -2.42 11.59 19.65
N SER A 141 -1.86 10.70 18.83
CA SER A 141 -1.45 11.03 17.47
C SER A 141 -2.65 11.21 16.54
N VAL A 142 -2.57 12.22 15.68
CA VAL A 142 -3.56 12.51 14.63
C VAL A 142 -3.67 11.39 13.60
N SER A 143 -2.63 10.55 13.46
CA SER A 143 -2.61 9.41 12.53
C SER A 143 -3.71 8.39 12.82
N PHE A 144 -4.14 8.27 14.08
CA PHE A 144 -5.06 7.22 14.54
C PHE A 144 -6.45 7.74 14.90
N GLN A 145 -6.70 9.04 14.71
CA GLN A 145 -8.03 9.62 14.90
C GLN A 145 -8.95 9.26 13.74
N ARG A 146 -10.25 9.46 13.93
CA ARG A 146 -11.24 9.27 12.85
C ARG A 146 -10.91 10.14 11.64
N PRO A 147 -10.70 9.58 10.44
CA PRO A 147 -10.33 10.33 9.25
C PRO A 147 -11.35 11.43 8.92
N GLN A 148 -10.84 12.63 8.67
CA GLN A 148 -11.61 13.77 8.14
C GLN A 148 -11.40 13.97 6.64
N SER A 149 -10.26 13.48 6.12
CA SER A 149 -9.88 13.42 4.71
C SER A 149 -9.78 11.95 4.25
N GLU A 150 -9.49 11.71 2.97
CA GLU A 150 -9.32 10.36 2.41
C GLU A 150 -8.31 9.50 3.18
N THR A 151 -7.24 10.12 3.69
CA THR A 151 -6.17 9.42 4.44
C THR A 151 -5.63 10.29 5.56
N ASN A 152 -5.37 9.68 6.71
CA ASN A 152 -4.58 10.29 7.77
C ASN A 152 -3.08 10.31 7.42
N VAL A 153 -2.30 11.03 8.25
CA VAL A 153 -0.83 10.99 8.18
C VAL A 153 -0.33 9.57 8.51
N ALA A 154 0.55 9.03 7.68
CA ALA A 154 1.12 7.69 7.86
C ALA A 154 1.91 7.59 9.18
N SER A 155 1.86 6.44 9.84
CA SER A 155 2.60 6.17 11.08
C SER A 155 3.15 4.73 11.08
N GLY A 156 4.30 4.50 11.71
CA GLY A 156 4.99 3.21 11.64
C GLY A 156 6.49 3.31 11.88
N CYS A 157 7.26 2.52 11.14
CA CYS A 157 8.64 2.18 11.44
C CYS A 157 9.59 2.82 10.43
N PRO A 158 10.19 4.01 10.73
CA PRO A 158 11.16 4.64 9.83
C PRO A 158 12.44 3.80 9.68
N LEU A 159 12.81 3.02 10.70
CA LEU A 159 13.99 2.15 10.73
C LEU A 159 13.61 0.67 10.58
N PHE A 160 12.58 0.35 9.78
CA PHE A 160 12.01 -1.00 9.71
C PHE A 160 13.02 -2.08 9.32
N PHE A 161 13.83 -1.86 8.27
CA PHE A 161 14.81 -2.87 7.85
C PHE A 161 16.05 -2.27 7.18
N PRO A 162 17.28 -2.59 7.60
CA PRO A 162 18.49 -2.03 7.00
C PRO A 162 18.64 -2.41 5.52
N LEU A 163 18.88 -1.42 4.64
CA LEU A 163 19.06 -1.65 3.21
C LEU A 163 20.25 -2.56 2.90
N SER A 164 21.31 -2.49 3.71
CA SER A 164 22.50 -3.34 3.58
C SER A 164 22.20 -4.84 3.74
N ARG A 165 21.11 -5.20 4.43
CA ARG A 165 20.69 -6.59 4.61
C ARG A 165 19.70 -7.08 3.56
N LEU A 166 19.11 -6.18 2.75
CA LEU A 166 18.01 -6.50 1.84
C LEU A 166 18.42 -7.47 0.72
N GLN A 167 19.64 -7.31 0.21
CA GLN A 167 20.23 -8.18 -0.81
C GLN A 167 21.25 -9.17 -0.20
N SER A 168 21.21 -9.40 1.11
CA SER A 168 22.15 -10.32 1.75
C SER A 168 21.96 -11.74 1.21
N PRO A 169 23.03 -12.43 0.78
CA PRO A 169 22.93 -13.80 0.27
C PRO A 169 22.51 -14.82 1.35
N LYS A 170 22.51 -14.42 2.64
CA LYS A 170 22.07 -15.27 3.75
C LYS A 170 20.54 -15.40 3.85
N HIS A 171 19.80 -14.47 3.24
CA HIS A 171 18.35 -14.39 3.33
C HIS A 171 17.73 -14.23 1.93
N ALA A 172 16.47 -14.60 1.79
CA ALA A 172 15.72 -14.47 0.55
C ALA A 172 14.61 -13.41 0.68
N TYR A 173 14.93 -12.22 1.20
CA TYR A 173 13.99 -11.11 1.28
C TYR A 173 13.62 -10.57 -0.12
N VAL A 174 14.59 -10.58 -1.04
CA VAL A 174 14.37 -10.34 -2.47
C VAL A 174 14.79 -11.58 -3.25
N LYS A 175 13.87 -12.16 -4.01
CA LYS A 175 14.08 -13.31 -4.88
C LYS A 175 13.27 -13.10 -6.15
N ASP A 176 13.83 -13.42 -7.31
CA ASP A 176 13.19 -13.20 -8.62
C ASP A 176 12.67 -11.76 -8.78
N ASP A 177 13.52 -10.80 -8.37
CA ASP A 177 13.25 -9.35 -8.34
C ASP A 177 11.94 -8.96 -7.63
N THR A 178 11.54 -9.76 -6.64
CA THR A 178 10.28 -9.65 -5.90
C THR A 178 10.52 -9.75 -4.40
N MET A 179 9.77 -8.96 -3.62
CA MET A 179 9.72 -9.03 -2.15
C MET A 179 8.27 -9.09 -1.66
N PHE A 180 8.08 -9.58 -0.43
CA PHE A 180 6.77 -9.67 0.20
C PHE A 180 6.78 -8.98 1.56
N LEU A 181 5.84 -8.05 1.74
CA LEU A 181 5.56 -7.43 3.03
C LEU A 181 4.24 -7.97 3.56
N LYS A 182 4.21 -8.36 4.82
CA LYS A 182 2.99 -8.75 5.52
C LYS A 182 2.66 -7.72 6.59
N CYS A 183 1.39 -7.33 6.67
CA CYS A 183 0.84 -6.57 7.77
C CYS A 183 -0.22 -7.40 8.48
N ILE A 184 -0.21 -7.39 9.81
CA ILE A 184 -1.22 -8.02 10.65
C ILE A 184 -1.71 -6.96 11.62
N VAL A 185 -3.01 -6.69 11.59
CA VAL A 185 -3.71 -5.84 12.54
C VAL A 185 -4.50 -6.74 13.46
N GLU A 186 -4.17 -6.74 14.75
CA GLU A 186 -4.88 -7.58 15.73
C GLU A 186 -6.33 -7.13 15.83
N THR A 187 -7.24 -7.99 15.38
CA THR A 187 -8.68 -7.79 15.54
C THR A 187 -9.14 -8.48 16.81
N SER A 188 -9.93 -7.77 17.61
CA SER A 188 -10.67 -8.42 18.69
C SER A 188 -11.80 -9.21 18.03
N ALA A 189 -11.68 -10.54 18.01
CA ALA A 189 -12.79 -11.42 17.68
C ALA A 189 -13.86 -11.35 18.79
#